data_AF-A0A357XY85-F1
#
_entry.id   AF-A0A357XY85-F1
#
_cell.length_a   1.000
_cell.length_b   1.000
_cell.length_c   1.000
_cell.angle_alpha   90.00
_cell.angle_beta   90.00
_cell.angle_gamma   90.00
#
_symmetry.space_group_name_H-M   'P 1'
#
loop_
_entity.id
_entity.type
_entity.pdbx_description
1 polymer ?
#
loop_
_entity_poly.entity_id
_entity_poly.type
_entity_poly.pdbx_seq_one_letter_code
_entity_poly.pdbx_strand_id
1 'polypeptide(L)'
;MSESGHSPTPRGEKRQSKRGSFVPYTPRPKSAKMSESAETTAQSEPAADGKDRFGATSSLPSGGESEHSGGHAYHPEPVSPAYAVKKRLPFDAQYEQRRLVVLVCLLLFTLWAYWPAITGLVRTWTVFVDYSHAFFVLPLTLFFLWGRRDTYPGTGKRFAWLGLAPILLSMTMRWHATNYDEESIENWSILFWVLGMVWFLYGTRTFRWALPSLLFLCFLFPLPYRFEVEFRQFLQEYASLFGTMLLQLVGEPAVQIQNTIQVGDTVVSVAAACSGLRFLISFFALAAASVLMMRRPWWQNLFVFVAVIPIAIFSNAARIALTTLFMVHAPETMQRFATETKSAGAMADMIAGIVMIVVAWMLFLGILWYLGKVFRQVSVYDTVPGN
;
A
#
# COMPACT_ATOMS: atom_id res chain seq x y z
N MET A 1 76.78 -13.03 -15.43
CA MET A 1 75.89 -13.78 -16.34
C MET A 1 74.54 -13.07 -16.28
N SER A 2 74.32 -12.04 -17.12
CA SER A 2 73.70 -12.13 -18.47
C SER A 2 72.27 -12.69 -18.38
N GLU A 3 71.20 -12.10 -18.90
CA GLU A 3 71.05 -11.13 -19.98
C GLU A 3 69.57 -10.65 -20.04
N SER A 4 69.34 -9.47 -20.65
CA SER A 4 68.17 -9.00 -21.43
C SER A 4 66.72 -9.24 -20.90
N GLY A 5 65.82 -8.27 -20.79
CA GLY A 5 65.60 -7.06 -21.57
C GLY A 5 64.44 -7.25 -22.55
N HIS A 6 63.27 -6.63 -22.31
CA HIS A 6 62.35 -6.14 -23.35
C HIS A 6 61.20 -5.31 -22.73
N SER A 7 61.14 -4.04 -23.09
CA SER A 7 59.90 -3.23 -23.14
C SER A 7 59.37 -3.27 -24.58
N PRO A 8 58.07 -3.07 -24.79
CA PRO A 8 57.70 -1.91 -25.61
C PRO A 8 56.48 -1.11 -25.12
N THR A 9 56.51 0.13 -25.59
CA THR A 9 55.69 1.34 -25.46
C THR A 9 54.18 1.25 -25.81
N PRO A 10 53.39 2.31 -25.52
CA PRO A 10 51.93 2.26 -25.36
C PRO A 10 51.15 2.56 -26.65
N ARG A 11 49.92 2.02 -26.75
CA ARG A 11 48.97 2.32 -27.83
C ARG A 11 47.92 3.34 -27.38
N GLY A 12 48.01 4.54 -27.95
CA GLY A 12 46.96 5.07 -28.81
C GLY A 12 45.67 5.55 -28.17
N GLU A 13 45.74 6.76 -27.62
CA GLU A 13 44.64 7.69 -27.37
C GLU A 13 43.79 7.93 -28.64
N LYS A 14 42.47 7.74 -28.55
CA LYS A 14 41.50 8.31 -29.51
C LYS A 14 40.43 9.08 -28.74
N ARG A 15 40.74 10.35 -28.44
CA ARG A 15 39.77 11.41 -28.18
C ARG A 15 38.96 11.66 -29.46
N GLN A 16 37.67 11.33 -29.45
CA GLN A 16 36.72 11.90 -30.41
C GLN A 16 36.02 13.08 -29.77
N SER A 17 36.36 14.28 -30.24
CA SER A 17 35.57 15.47 -30.03
C SER A 17 34.32 15.42 -30.92
N LYS A 18 33.13 15.51 -30.33
CA LYS A 18 31.93 15.98 -31.04
C LYS A 18 31.45 17.26 -30.38
N ARG A 19 31.82 18.38 -31.02
CA ARG A 19 31.08 19.65 -30.93
C ARG A 19 29.70 19.42 -31.56
N GLY A 20 28.65 19.87 -30.89
CA GLY A 20 27.28 19.84 -31.38
C GLY A 20 26.40 20.83 -30.64
N SER A 21 26.34 22.04 -31.20
CA SER A 21 25.22 23.02 -31.16
C SER A 21 24.55 23.34 -29.82
N PHE A 22 24.96 24.49 -29.28
CA PHE A 22 24.20 25.31 -28.34
C PHE A 22 23.01 25.96 -29.08
N VAL A 23 21.78 25.70 -28.63
CA VAL A 23 20.56 26.39 -29.11
C VAL A 23 20.09 27.33 -28.00
N PRO A 24 20.06 28.66 -28.21
CA PRO A 24 19.57 29.58 -27.19
C PRO A 24 18.03 29.58 -27.14
N TYR A 25 17.50 29.41 -25.93
CA TYR A 25 16.10 29.50 -25.58
C TYR A 25 15.61 30.95 -25.67
N THR A 26 14.63 31.23 -26.53
CA THR A 26 13.91 32.51 -26.58
C THR A 26 12.62 32.43 -25.72
N PRO A 27 12.38 33.37 -24.79
CA PRO A 27 11.12 33.42 -24.05
C PRO A 27 10.03 34.10 -24.89
N ARG A 28 8.82 33.52 -24.96
CA ARG A 28 7.62 34.22 -25.46
C ARG A 28 7.04 35.14 -24.37
N PRO A 29 6.59 36.36 -24.73
CA PRO A 29 6.00 37.28 -23.77
C PRO A 29 4.54 36.94 -23.45
N LYS A 30 4.16 37.26 -22.21
CA LYS A 30 2.79 37.33 -21.69
C LYS A 30 2.00 38.40 -22.45
N SER A 31 0.78 38.09 -22.89
CA SER A 31 -0.27 39.10 -23.08
C SER A 31 -1.29 38.97 -21.95
N ALA A 32 -1.66 40.14 -21.44
CA ALA A 32 -2.53 40.35 -20.30
C ALA A 32 -3.87 40.92 -20.78
N LYS A 33 -4.88 40.72 -19.92
CA LYS A 33 -6.09 41.53 -19.72
C LYS A 33 -7.08 41.66 -20.89
N MET A 34 -8.32 41.26 -20.63
CA MET A 34 -9.42 42.22 -20.63
C MET A 34 -10.50 41.81 -19.61
N SER A 35 -10.77 42.76 -18.72
CA SER A 35 -11.83 42.84 -17.72
C SER A 35 -13.08 43.48 -18.34
N GLU A 36 -14.09 43.70 -17.47
CA GLU A 36 -15.33 44.50 -17.64
C GLU A 36 -16.51 43.74 -18.25
N SER A 37 -17.48 43.31 -17.42
CA SER A 37 -18.62 44.07 -16.81
C SER A 37 -19.77 44.22 -17.83
N ALA A 38 -21.05 44.18 -17.50
CA ALA A 38 -21.78 44.67 -16.33
C ALA A 38 -23.20 44.00 -16.34
N GLU A 39 -23.81 43.78 -15.18
CA GLU A 39 -25.05 44.46 -14.72
C GLU A 39 -26.38 43.76 -15.11
N THR A 40 -27.17 43.27 -14.14
CA THR A 40 -28.29 43.96 -13.41
C THR A 40 -29.62 43.66 -14.15
N THR A 41 -30.72 43.20 -13.56
CA THR A 41 -31.50 43.77 -12.45
C THR A 41 -32.70 42.87 -12.10
N ALA A 42 -33.22 43.05 -10.87
CA ALA A 42 -34.65 43.09 -10.48
C ALA A 42 -35.43 41.76 -10.37
N GLN A 43 -35.81 41.31 -9.16
CA GLN A 43 -36.88 41.80 -8.25
C GLN A 43 -38.27 41.22 -8.58
N SER A 44 -38.86 40.47 -7.63
CA SER A 44 -40.12 40.80 -6.92
C SER A 44 -40.79 39.55 -6.28
N GLU A 45 -41.04 39.61 -4.98
CA GLU A 45 -41.89 38.74 -4.13
C GLU A 45 -43.43 38.98 -4.38
N PRO A 46 -44.38 38.61 -3.48
CA PRO A 46 -44.85 37.29 -2.98
C PRO A 46 -46.41 37.14 -3.02
N ALA A 47 -46.96 35.96 -2.63
CA ALA A 47 -48.28 35.72 -1.95
C ALA A 47 -48.64 34.21 -2.05
N ALA A 48 -48.76 33.43 -0.96
CA ALA A 48 -49.86 33.30 0.02
C ALA A 48 -51.00 32.35 -0.44
N ASP A 49 -51.14 31.19 0.25
CA ASP A 49 -52.36 30.46 0.71
C ASP A 49 -51.90 29.05 1.14
N GLY A 50 -52.14 28.46 2.31
CA GLY A 50 -53.15 28.65 3.34
C GLY A 50 -53.96 27.37 3.51
N LYS A 51 -53.53 26.43 4.38
CA LYS A 51 -54.38 25.75 5.41
C LYS A 51 -53.75 24.47 5.98
N ASP A 52 -53.43 24.60 7.25
CA ASP A 52 -53.25 23.55 8.26
C ASP A 52 -54.54 22.75 8.49
N ARG A 53 -54.39 21.49 8.93
CA ARG A 53 -55.29 20.83 9.90
C ARG A 53 -54.66 19.54 10.45
N PHE A 54 -54.11 19.64 11.66
CA PHE A 54 -53.93 18.56 12.63
C PHE A 54 -54.53 19.07 13.95
N GLY A 55 -55.30 18.23 14.66
CA GLY A 55 -55.81 18.56 15.99
C GLY A 55 -56.99 17.70 16.43
N ALA A 56 -56.74 16.85 17.42
CA ALA A 56 -57.64 15.90 18.08
C ALA A 56 -58.79 16.57 18.88
N THR A 57 -59.85 15.81 19.22
CA THR A 57 -60.22 15.37 20.59
C THR A 57 -61.65 14.79 20.69
N SER A 58 -61.74 13.63 21.35
CA SER A 58 -62.75 13.13 22.32
C SER A 58 -64.27 13.33 22.12
N SER A 59 -65.00 12.22 22.14
CA SER A 59 -66.15 12.00 23.04
C SER A 59 -66.66 10.55 22.98
N LEU A 60 -66.72 9.89 24.16
CA LEU A 60 -67.38 8.60 24.43
C LEU A 60 -68.91 8.67 24.21
N PRO A 61 -69.59 7.51 24.11
CA PRO A 61 -70.50 7.17 25.21
C PRO A 61 -70.42 5.69 25.65
N SER A 62 -71.02 5.45 26.81
CA SER A 62 -70.96 4.22 27.62
C SER A 62 -72.12 3.25 27.37
N GLY A 63 -71.92 2.01 27.85
CA GLY A 63 -72.98 1.19 28.46
C GLY A 63 -73.54 0.06 27.60
N GLY A 64 -73.60 -1.15 28.17
CA GLY A 64 -74.54 -2.18 27.74
C GLY A 64 -73.98 -3.60 27.74
N GLU A 65 -74.37 -4.37 28.76
CA GLU A 65 -74.12 -5.80 28.99
C GLU A 65 -74.67 -6.70 27.86
N SER A 66 -74.03 -7.86 27.64
CA SER A 66 -74.71 -9.17 27.67
C SER A 66 -73.75 -10.31 27.31
N GLU A 67 -73.64 -11.28 28.22
CA GLU A 67 -73.09 -12.61 27.97
C GLU A 67 -73.89 -13.36 26.88
N HIS A 68 -73.21 -14.00 25.92
CA HIS A 68 -73.63 -15.35 25.50
C HIS A 68 -72.52 -16.16 24.86
N SER A 69 -72.35 -17.34 25.44
CA SER A 69 -71.55 -18.48 25.02
C SER A 69 -71.87 -18.92 23.59
N GLY A 70 -70.86 -19.11 22.77
CA GLY A 70 -70.96 -19.71 21.44
C GLY A 70 -69.60 -20.20 20.96
N GLY A 71 -69.33 -21.49 21.16
CA GLY A 71 -68.12 -22.13 20.67
C GLY A 71 -68.04 -22.09 19.15
N HIS A 72 -66.98 -21.48 18.63
CA HIS A 72 -66.58 -21.64 17.24
C HIS A 72 -65.19 -22.26 17.17
N ALA A 73 -65.14 -23.39 16.47
CA ALA A 73 -63.98 -24.23 16.26
C ALA A 73 -62.80 -23.44 15.68
N TYR A 74 -61.63 -23.67 16.24
CA TYR A 74 -60.35 -23.23 15.68
C TYR A 74 -60.12 -23.95 14.34
N HIS A 75 -60.36 -23.24 13.24
CA HIS A 75 -59.81 -23.59 11.94
C HIS A 75 -58.48 -22.83 11.80
N PRO A 76 -57.31 -23.51 11.79
CA PRO A 76 -56.09 -22.84 11.40
C PRO A 76 -56.19 -22.50 9.91
N GLU A 77 -56.20 -21.20 9.58
CA GLU A 77 -55.96 -20.76 8.22
C GLU A 77 -54.62 -21.30 7.72
N PRO A 78 -54.51 -21.73 6.45
CA PRO A 78 -53.23 -22.14 5.90
C PRO A 78 -52.31 -20.92 5.84
N VAL A 79 -51.32 -20.89 6.73
CA VAL A 79 -50.24 -19.91 6.73
C VAL A 79 -49.57 -19.97 5.35
N SER A 80 -49.82 -18.95 4.54
CA SER A 80 -49.16 -18.72 3.26
C SER A 80 -47.64 -18.86 3.45
N PRO A 81 -46.93 -19.69 2.66
CA PRO A 81 -45.49 -19.84 2.77
C PRO A 81 -44.81 -18.60 2.15
N ALA A 82 -44.91 -17.47 2.85
CA ALA A 82 -44.19 -16.23 2.56
C ALA A 82 -42.74 -16.27 3.10
N TYR A 83 -42.25 -17.43 3.53
CA TYR A 83 -40.82 -17.71 3.52
C TYR A 83 -40.40 -18.02 2.09
N ALA A 84 -40.27 -16.97 1.30
CA ALA A 84 -39.58 -17.01 0.03
C ALA A 84 -38.15 -17.50 0.29
N VAL A 85 -37.96 -18.82 0.23
CA VAL A 85 -36.68 -19.44 -0.07
C VAL A 85 -36.17 -18.67 -1.26
N LYS A 86 -35.14 -17.86 -1.05
CA LYS A 86 -34.44 -17.13 -2.10
C LYS A 86 -33.88 -18.19 -3.04
N LYS A 87 -34.72 -18.59 -4.01
CA LYS A 87 -34.42 -19.60 -5.00
C LYS A 87 -33.16 -19.09 -5.66
N ARG A 88 -32.02 -19.73 -5.38
CA ARG A 88 -30.78 -19.46 -6.10
C ARG A 88 -31.17 -19.61 -7.56
N LEU A 89 -31.21 -18.49 -8.29
CA LEU A 89 -31.48 -18.49 -9.72
C LEU A 89 -30.63 -19.61 -10.34
N PRO A 90 -31.17 -20.42 -11.27
CA PRO A 90 -30.41 -21.50 -11.87
C PRO A 90 -29.08 -20.92 -12.34
N PHE A 91 -28.02 -21.49 -11.78
CA PHE A 91 -26.64 -21.11 -12.07
C PHE A 91 -26.46 -21.31 -13.57
N ASP A 92 -26.34 -20.22 -14.33
CA ASP A 92 -26.35 -20.27 -15.78
C ASP A 92 -24.98 -20.81 -16.26
N ALA A 93 -24.84 -22.14 -16.20
CA ALA A 93 -23.57 -22.86 -16.29
C ALA A 93 -22.78 -22.49 -17.57
N GLN A 94 -23.49 -22.14 -18.64
CA GLN A 94 -22.89 -21.69 -19.90
C GLN A 94 -22.13 -20.36 -19.77
N TYR A 95 -22.63 -19.40 -18.99
CA TYR A 95 -21.95 -18.11 -18.79
C TYR A 95 -20.67 -18.27 -17.96
N GLU A 96 -20.72 -19.11 -16.93
CA GLU A 96 -19.56 -19.41 -16.10
C GLU A 96 -18.50 -20.21 -16.88
N GLN A 97 -18.91 -21.14 -17.75
CA GLN A 97 -17.97 -21.87 -18.61
C GLN A 97 -17.28 -20.94 -19.62
N ARG A 98 -18.02 -20.05 -20.30
CA ARG A 98 -17.42 -19.06 -21.22
C ARG A 98 -16.42 -18.15 -20.51
N ARG A 99 -16.74 -17.69 -19.30
CA ARG A 99 -15.84 -16.86 -18.49
C ARG A 99 -14.59 -17.60 -18.07
N LEU A 100 -14.73 -18.86 -17.64
CA LEU A 100 -13.60 -19.68 -17.24
C LEU A 100 -12.64 -19.89 -18.42
N VAL A 101 -13.17 -20.14 -19.62
CA VAL A 101 -12.35 -20.21 -20.84
C VAL A 101 -11.62 -18.89 -21.09
N VAL A 102 -12.32 -17.75 -21.06
CA VAL A 102 -11.69 -16.43 -21.25
C VAL A 102 -10.64 -16.15 -20.18
N LEU A 103 -10.90 -16.48 -18.92
CA LEU A 103 -9.96 -16.34 -17.81
C LEU A 103 -8.70 -17.18 -18.05
N VAL A 104 -8.85 -18.46 -18.41
CA VAL A 104 -7.72 -19.35 -18.71
C VAL A 104 -6.92 -18.81 -19.89
N CYS A 105 -7.57 -18.37 -20.98
CA CYS A 105 -6.88 -17.76 -22.12
C CYS A 105 -6.11 -16.50 -21.72
N LEU A 106 -6.71 -15.62 -20.92
CA LEU A 106 -6.04 -14.40 -20.44
C LEU A 106 -4.87 -14.73 -19.49
N LEU A 107 -5.01 -15.72 -18.62
CA LEU A 107 -3.92 -16.17 -17.75
C LEU A 107 -2.75 -16.74 -18.56
N LEU A 108 -3.03 -17.60 -19.55
CA LEU A 108 -2.00 -18.14 -20.45
C LEU A 108 -1.32 -17.04 -21.25
N PHE A 109 -2.10 -16.08 -21.77
CA PHE A 109 -1.56 -14.91 -22.46
C PHE A 109 -0.70 -14.05 -21.52
N THR A 110 -1.12 -13.86 -20.26
CA THR A 110 -0.35 -13.13 -19.26
C THR A 110 0.99 -13.80 -19.01
N LEU A 111 0.99 -15.12 -18.79
CA LEU A 111 2.20 -15.90 -18.55
C LEU A 111 3.15 -15.84 -19.75
N TRP A 112 2.62 -15.96 -20.96
CA TRP A 112 3.42 -15.87 -22.18
C TRP A 112 3.99 -14.47 -22.39
N ALA A 113 3.16 -13.42 -22.30
CA ALA A 113 3.58 -12.05 -22.55
C ALA A 113 4.54 -11.53 -21.48
N TYR A 114 4.28 -11.80 -20.19
CA TYR A 114 5.07 -11.32 -19.07
C TYR A 114 6.12 -12.31 -18.57
N TRP A 115 6.42 -13.38 -19.31
CA TRP A 115 7.41 -14.37 -18.89
C TRP A 115 8.78 -13.75 -18.49
N PRO A 116 9.37 -12.83 -19.27
CA PRO A 116 10.64 -12.21 -18.90
C PRO A 116 10.52 -11.35 -17.63
N ALA A 117 9.47 -10.54 -17.51
CA ALA A 117 9.24 -9.70 -16.34
C ALA A 117 9.01 -10.52 -15.06
N ILE A 118 8.21 -11.59 -15.14
CA ILE A 118 7.95 -12.49 -14.01
C ILE A 118 9.24 -13.20 -13.58
N THR A 119 10.05 -13.69 -14.51
CA THR A 119 11.32 -14.36 -14.17
C THR A 119 12.33 -13.37 -13.59
N GLY A 120 12.37 -12.13 -14.09
CA GLY A 120 13.15 -11.03 -13.51
C GLY A 120 12.72 -10.66 -12.09
N LEU A 121 11.41 -10.60 -11.83
CA LEU A 121 10.87 -10.39 -10.49
C LEU A 121 11.23 -11.54 -9.54
N VAL A 122 11.05 -12.80 -9.94
CA VAL A 122 11.42 -13.95 -9.11
C VAL A 122 12.92 -13.96 -8.83
N ARG A 123 13.76 -13.65 -9.81
CA ARG A 123 15.20 -13.48 -9.60
C ARG A 123 15.49 -12.35 -8.60
N THR A 124 14.75 -11.25 -8.68
CA THR A 124 14.89 -10.13 -7.74
C THR A 124 14.56 -10.57 -6.32
N TRP A 125 13.45 -11.28 -6.11
CA TRP A 125 13.02 -11.74 -4.79
C TRP A 125 13.93 -12.81 -4.19
N THR A 126 14.57 -13.62 -5.03
CA THR A 126 15.51 -14.68 -4.60
C THR A 126 16.90 -14.14 -4.29
N VAL A 127 17.42 -13.23 -5.12
CA VAL A 127 18.79 -12.72 -5.01
C VAL A 127 18.87 -11.57 -4.01
N PHE A 128 17.92 -10.62 -4.07
CA PHE A 128 17.92 -9.47 -3.20
C PHE A 128 17.07 -9.74 -1.97
N VAL A 129 17.74 -9.91 -0.83
CA VAL A 129 17.09 -10.14 0.47
C VAL A 129 16.12 -9.01 0.82
N ASP A 130 16.31 -7.79 0.27
CA ASP A 130 15.41 -6.63 0.40
C ASP A 130 13.98 -6.91 -0.07
N TYR A 131 13.82 -7.74 -1.11
CA TYR A 131 12.55 -8.03 -1.76
C TYR A 131 12.00 -9.43 -1.44
N SER A 132 12.61 -10.14 -0.49
CA SER A 132 12.17 -11.48 -0.06
C SER A 132 10.73 -11.54 0.46
N HIS A 133 10.23 -10.42 1.01
CA HIS A 133 8.85 -10.29 1.49
C HIS A 133 7.80 -10.47 0.37
N ALA A 134 8.17 -10.21 -0.89
CA ALA A 134 7.28 -10.30 -2.05
C ALA A 134 6.71 -11.71 -2.26
N PHE A 135 7.44 -12.76 -1.85
CA PHE A 135 6.94 -14.14 -1.88
C PHE A 135 5.67 -14.35 -1.03
N PHE A 136 5.54 -13.60 0.07
CA PHE A 136 4.36 -13.68 0.94
C PHE A 136 3.20 -12.83 0.43
N VAL A 137 3.45 -11.86 -0.46
CA VAL A 137 2.43 -10.93 -0.94
C VAL A 137 1.34 -11.65 -1.73
N LEU A 138 1.71 -12.62 -2.58
CA LEU A 138 0.75 -13.40 -3.37
C LEU A 138 -0.18 -14.26 -2.48
N PRO A 139 0.33 -15.12 -1.57
CA PRO A 139 -0.51 -15.86 -0.62
C PRO A 139 -1.39 -14.95 0.25
N LEU A 140 -0.85 -13.85 0.76
CA LEU A 140 -1.60 -12.90 1.59
C LEU A 140 -2.72 -12.20 0.81
N THR A 141 -2.47 -11.84 -0.44
CA THR A 141 -3.51 -11.28 -1.34
C THR A 141 -4.69 -12.24 -1.46
N LEU A 142 -4.40 -13.52 -1.71
CA LEU A 142 -5.42 -14.57 -1.82
C LEU A 142 -6.13 -14.80 -0.48
N PHE A 143 -5.39 -14.79 0.63
CA PHE A 143 -5.95 -14.89 1.97
C PHE A 143 -6.90 -13.73 2.29
N PHE A 144 -6.53 -12.48 1.97
CA PHE A 144 -7.40 -11.32 2.16
C PHE A 144 -8.64 -11.38 1.26
N LEU A 145 -8.50 -11.86 0.03
CA LEU A 145 -9.64 -12.06 -0.86
C LEU A 145 -10.59 -13.14 -0.31
N TRP A 146 -10.03 -14.25 0.16
CA TRP A 146 -10.77 -15.34 0.80
C TRP A 146 -11.49 -14.87 2.06
N GLY A 147 -10.84 -14.10 2.94
CA GLY A 147 -11.42 -13.57 4.17
C GLY A 147 -12.61 -12.64 3.94
N ARG A 148 -12.83 -12.16 2.71
CA ARG A 148 -13.95 -11.29 2.35
C ARG A 148 -15.08 -12.02 1.63
N ARG A 149 -14.95 -13.33 1.38
CA ARG A 149 -15.88 -14.14 0.59
C ARG A 149 -17.34 -14.05 1.06
N ASP A 150 -17.56 -13.84 2.35
CA ASP A 150 -18.92 -13.76 2.93
C ASP A 150 -19.69 -12.52 2.46
N THR A 151 -18.98 -11.48 2.02
CA THR A 151 -19.54 -10.23 1.49
C THR A 151 -19.50 -10.15 -0.04
N TYR A 152 -19.25 -11.28 -0.70
CA TYR A 152 -19.08 -11.34 -2.14
C TYR A 152 -20.35 -10.88 -2.88
N PRO A 153 -20.29 -9.81 -3.71
CA PRO A 153 -21.48 -9.23 -4.34
C PRO A 153 -22.03 -10.04 -5.53
N GLY A 154 -21.41 -11.17 -5.88
CA GLY A 154 -21.73 -11.94 -7.08
C GLY A 154 -21.08 -11.38 -8.35
N THR A 155 -21.03 -12.19 -9.40
CA THR A 155 -20.50 -11.76 -10.71
C THR A 155 -21.53 -10.95 -11.49
N GLY A 156 -21.13 -9.81 -12.08
CA GLY A 156 -21.99 -9.10 -13.02
C GLY A 156 -22.25 -9.96 -14.27
N LYS A 157 -23.43 -9.91 -14.90
CA LYS A 157 -23.77 -10.76 -16.07
C LYS A 157 -22.99 -10.42 -17.34
N ARG A 158 -22.49 -9.18 -17.47
CA ARG A 158 -21.80 -8.67 -18.66
C ARG A 158 -20.36 -8.25 -18.32
N PHE A 159 -19.47 -8.31 -19.31
CA PHE A 159 -18.14 -7.74 -19.21
C PHE A 159 -18.20 -6.23 -18.98
N ALA A 160 -17.30 -5.71 -18.15
CA ALA A 160 -17.20 -4.27 -17.92
C ALA A 160 -16.13 -3.67 -18.85
N TRP A 161 -16.57 -3.05 -19.94
CA TRP A 161 -15.69 -2.40 -20.91
C TRP A 161 -14.77 -1.33 -20.31
N LEU A 162 -15.14 -0.71 -19.19
CA LEU A 162 -14.27 0.21 -18.46
C LEU A 162 -13.00 -0.48 -17.90
N GLY A 163 -13.04 -1.79 -17.67
CA GLY A 163 -11.87 -2.59 -17.32
C GLY A 163 -10.83 -2.67 -18.44
N LEU A 164 -11.18 -2.29 -19.67
CA LEU A 164 -10.24 -2.19 -20.77
C LEU A 164 -9.25 -1.01 -20.59
N ALA A 165 -9.63 0.04 -19.86
CA ALA A 165 -8.77 1.19 -19.61
C ALA A 165 -7.45 0.82 -18.90
N PRO A 166 -7.44 0.12 -17.74
CA PRO A 166 -6.19 -0.35 -17.12
C PRO A 166 -5.44 -1.40 -17.96
N ILE A 167 -6.14 -2.19 -18.78
CA ILE A 167 -5.48 -3.11 -19.74
C ILE A 167 -4.70 -2.31 -20.77
N LEU A 168 -5.31 -1.31 -21.41
CA LEU A 168 -4.64 -0.43 -22.36
C LEU A 168 -3.49 0.33 -21.69
N LEU A 169 -3.68 0.81 -20.47
CA LEU A 169 -2.60 1.44 -19.69
C LEU A 169 -1.42 0.48 -19.51
N SER A 170 -1.65 -0.77 -19.11
CA SER A 170 -0.59 -1.78 -18.97
C SER A 170 0.15 -2.04 -20.29
N MET A 171 -0.56 -2.07 -21.42
CA MET A 171 0.05 -2.22 -22.74
C MET A 171 0.93 -1.02 -23.10
N THR A 172 0.46 0.21 -22.84
CA THR A 172 1.26 1.42 -23.08
C THR A 172 2.48 1.52 -22.17
N MET A 173 2.36 1.13 -20.90
CA MET A 173 3.47 1.06 -19.96
C MET A 173 4.51 0.04 -20.42
N ARG A 174 4.07 -1.15 -20.84
CA ARG A 174 4.96 -2.18 -21.36
C ARG A 174 5.67 -1.73 -22.64
N TRP A 175 4.94 -1.12 -23.58
CA TRP A 175 5.54 -0.54 -24.78
C TRP A 175 6.60 0.51 -24.42
N HIS A 176 6.31 1.41 -23.48
CA HIS A 176 7.28 2.39 -22.99
C HIS A 176 8.48 1.71 -22.32
N ALA A 177 8.26 0.75 -21.42
CA ALA A 177 9.31 0.03 -20.72
C ALA A 177 10.30 -0.63 -21.69
N THR A 178 9.80 -1.26 -22.75
CA THR A 178 10.66 -1.87 -23.80
C THR A 178 11.45 -0.83 -24.61
N ASN A 179 10.88 0.36 -24.86
CA ASN A 179 11.59 1.41 -25.62
C ASN A 179 12.68 2.13 -24.81
N TYR A 180 12.53 2.20 -23.49
CA TYR A 180 13.45 2.94 -22.59
C TYR A 180 14.28 2.03 -21.69
N ASP A 181 14.19 0.71 -21.88
CA ASP A 181 14.90 -0.31 -21.08
C ASP A 181 14.66 -0.15 -19.56
N GLU A 182 13.43 0.19 -19.19
CA GLU A 182 13.04 0.47 -17.80
C GLU A 182 12.25 -0.69 -17.22
N GLU A 183 12.96 -1.68 -16.67
CA GLU A 183 12.39 -2.88 -16.05
C GLU A 183 11.35 -2.57 -14.97
N SER A 184 11.53 -1.48 -14.22
CA SER A 184 10.59 -1.06 -13.18
C SER A 184 9.19 -0.81 -13.75
N ILE A 185 9.08 -0.10 -14.88
CA ILE A 185 7.78 0.21 -15.50
C ILE A 185 7.13 -1.06 -16.03
N GLU A 186 7.91 -1.99 -16.59
CA GLU A 186 7.39 -3.28 -17.05
C GLU A 186 6.81 -4.08 -15.88
N ASN A 187 7.50 -4.15 -14.74
CA ASN A 187 7.02 -4.83 -13.54
C ASN A 187 5.68 -4.26 -13.05
N TRP A 188 5.58 -2.92 -12.94
CA TRP A 188 4.35 -2.27 -12.52
C TRP A 188 3.18 -2.44 -13.51
N SER A 189 3.46 -2.66 -14.80
CA SER A 189 2.41 -2.91 -15.79
C SER A 189 1.62 -4.21 -15.53
N ILE A 190 2.24 -5.21 -14.89
CA ILE A 190 1.57 -6.45 -14.46
C ILE A 190 0.41 -6.15 -13.49
N LEU A 191 0.60 -5.19 -12.57
CA LEU A 191 -0.45 -4.79 -11.63
C LEU A 191 -1.68 -4.27 -12.37
N PHE A 192 -1.49 -3.33 -13.29
CA PHE A 192 -2.58 -2.75 -14.07
C PHE A 192 -3.26 -3.78 -14.97
N TRP A 193 -2.48 -4.72 -15.52
CA TRP A 193 -3.00 -5.85 -16.27
C TRP A 193 -3.95 -6.72 -15.42
N VAL A 194 -3.53 -7.10 -14.21
CA VAL A 194 -4.35 -7.89 -13.28
C VAL A 194 -5.60 -7.13 -12.84
N LEU A 195 -5.46 -5.84 -12.46
CA LEU A 195 -6.59 -4.99 -12.09
C LEU A 195 -7.62 -4.90 -13.22
N GLY A 196 -7.15 -4.71 -14.45
CA GLY A 196 -7.99 -4.62 -15.63
C GLY A 196 -8.67 -5.93 -15.99
N MET A 197 -7.97 -7.06 -15.90
CA MET A 197 -8.54 -8.39 -16.11
C MET A 197 -9.67 -8.66 -15.11
N VAL A 198 -9.45 -8.41 -13.81
CA VAL A 198 -10.49 -8.61 -12.79
C VAL A 198 -11.68 -7.69 -13.02
N TRP A 199 -11.44 -6.42 -13.34
CA TRP A 199 -12.51 -5.47 -13.60
C TRP A 199 -13.32 -5.85 -14.85
N PHE A 200 -12.65 -6.17 -15.94
CA PHE A 200 -13.28 -6.55 -17.21
C PHE A 200 -14.15 -7.81 -17.07
N LEU A 201 -13.63 -8.86 -16.42
CA LEU A 201 -14.31 -10.16 -16.30
C LEU A 201 -15.45 -10.16 -15.28
N TYR A 202 -15.22 -9.56 -14.11
CA TYR A 202 -16.15 -9.70 -12.96
C TYR A 202 -17.04 -8.48 -12.73
N GLY A 203 -16.74 -7.36 -13.39
CA GLY A 203 -17.51 -6.12 -13.33
C GLY A 203 -17.16 -5.22 -12.15
N THR A 204 -17.69 -3.99 -12.17
CA THR A 204 -17.32 -2.92 -11.23
C THR A 204 -17.63 -3.25 -9.76
N ARG A 205 -18.72 -3.96 -9.48
CA ARG A 205 -19.10 -4.31 -8.09
C ARG A 205 -18.07 -5.27 -7.47
N THR A 206 -17.75 -6.34 -8.17
CA THR A 206 -16.73 -7.32 -7.73
C THR A 206 -15.34 -6.72 -7.71
N PHE A 207 -15.00 -5.89 -8.70
CA PHE A 207 -13.73 -5.17 -8.71
C PHE A 207 -13.58 -4.29 -7.47
N ARG A 208 -14.56 -3.45 -7.12
CA ARG A 208 -14.50 -2.60 -5.91
C ARG A 208 -14.43 -3.41 -4.62
N TRP A 209 -15.09 -4.57 -4.59
CA TRP A 209 -14.99 -5.49 -3.47
C TRP A 209 -13.58 -6.10 -3.36
N ALA A 210 -12.99 -6.56 -4.47
CA ALA A 210 -11.65 -7.15 -4.50
C ALA A 210 -10.52 -6.11 -4.42
N LEU A 211 -10.79 -4.85 -4.76
CA LEU A 211 -9.79 -3.80 -4.97
C LEU A 211 -8.80 -3.65 -3.80
N PRO A 212 -9.23 -3.60 -2.52
CA PRO A 212 -8.27 -3.50 -1.42
C PRO A 212 -7.30 -4.70 -1.35
N SER A 213 -7.77 -5.92 -1.65
CA SER A 213 -6.90 -7.09 -1.73
C SER A 213 -5.98 -7.02 -2.94
N LEU A 214 -6.49 -6.57 -4.10
CA LEU A 214 -5.67 -6.41 -5.32
C LEU A 214 -4.62 -5.30 -5.18
N LEU A 215 -4.90 -4.22 -4.46
CA LEU A 215 -3.93 -3.16 -4.17
C LEU A 215 -2.79 -3.66 -3.27
N PHE A 216 -2.99 -4.74 -2.53
CA PHE A 216 -1.90 -5.38 -1.80
C PHE A 216 -0.82 -5.94 -2.73
N LEU A 217 -1.14 -6.26 -3.99
CA LEU A 217 -0.16 -6.67 -4.99
C LEU A 217 0.85 -5.57 -5.34
N CYS A 218 0.61 -4.29 -4.99
CA CYS A 218 1.62 -3.25 -5.16
C CYS A 218 2.94 -3.59 -4.44
N PHE A 219 2.88 -4.32 -3.32
CA PHE A 219 4.07 -4.76 -2.57
C PHE A 219 4.84 -5.90 -3.23
N LEU A 220 4.32 -6.44 -4.34
CA LEU A 220 5.01 -7.47 -5.13
C LEU A 220 6.13 -6.86 -5.99
N PHE A 221 5.99 -5.58 -6.36
CA PHE A 221 6.84 -4.92 -7.33
C PHE A 221 7.84 -3.99 -6.65
N PRO A 222 9.12 -3.99 -7.06
CA PRO A 222 10.08 -3.01 -6.57
C PRO A 222 9.64 -1.59 -6.95
N LEU A 223 9.95 -0.62 -6.09
CA LEU A 223 9.71 0.79 -6.40
C LEU A 223 10.52 1.19 -7.64
N PRO A 224 10.04 2.13 -8.46
CA PRO A 224 10.84 2.64 -9.56
C PRO A 224 12.15 3.23 -9.02
N TYR A 225 13.26 2.92 -9.71
CA TYR A 225 14.62 3.19 -9.22
C TYR A 225 14.83 4.60 -8.66
N ARG A 226 14.28 5.63 -9.32
CA ARG A 226 14.40 7.03 -8.88
C ARG A 226 13.77 7.26 -7.50
N PHE A 227 12.54 6.77 -7.30
CA PHE A 227 11.86 6.89 -6.01
C PHE A 227 12.57 6.09 -4.93
N GLU A 228 13.07 4.90 -5.28
CA GLU A 228 13.85 4.10 -4.34
C GLU A 228 15.10 4.84 -3.85
N VAL A 229 15.87 5.44 -4.75
CA VAL A 229 17.11 6.16 -4.40
C VAL A 229 16.82 7.41 -3.57
N GLU A 230 15.86 8.24 -4.00
CA GLU A 230 15.50 9.47 -3.29
C GLU A 230 14.94 9.17 -1.89
N PHE A 231 14.04 8.19 -1.77
CA PHE A 231 13.45 7.83 -0.49
C PHE A 231 14.48 7.22 0.45
N ARG A 232 15.42 6.43 -0.08
CA ARG A 232 16.54 5.88 0.69
C ARG A 232 17.44 6.99 1.23
N GLN A 233 17.79 7.98 0.41
CA GLN A 233 18.60 9.12 0.84
C GLN A 233 17.91 9.93 1.94
N PHE A 234 16.62 10.24 1.74
CA PHE A 234 15.78 10.89 2.74
C PHE A 234 15.82 10.12 4.07
N LEU A 235 15.53 8.83 4.06
CA LEU A 235 15.55 8.02 5.28
C LEU A 235 16.92 7.99 5.97
N GLN A 236 18.01 7.94 5.20
CA GLN A 236 19.37 7.89 5.75
C GLN A 236 19.77 9.22 6.40
N GLU A 237 19.43 10.36 5.79
CA GLU A 237 19.71 11.69 6.32
C GLU A 237 19.06 11.87 7.70
N TYR A 238 17.75 11.64 7.80
CA TYR A 238 17.04 11.77 9.06
C TYR A 238 17.46 10.71 10.09
N ALA A 239 17.70 9.46 9.67
CA ALA A 239 18.18 8.44 10.59
C ALA A 239 19.56 8.77 11.17
N SER A 240 20.45 9.35 10.37
CA SER A 240 21.78 9.79 10.82
C SER A 240 21.70 10.99 11.77
N LEU A 241 20.79 11.94 11.50
CA LEU A 241 20.52 13.08 12.38
C LEU A 241 20.02 12.60 13.75
N PHE A 242 18.94 11.82 13.79
CA PHE A 242 18.38 11.30 15.04
C PHE A 242 19.33 10.33 15.74
N GLY A 243 20.11 9.53 14.99
CA GLY A 243 21.13 8.66 15.55
C GLY A 243 22.24 9.44 16.26
N THR A 244 22.67 10.56 15.66
CA THR A 244 23.64 11.48 16.28
C THR A 244 23.07 12.11 17.55
N MET A 245 21.81 12.56 17.52
CA MET A 245 21.13 13.09 18.71
C MET A 245 21.06 12.04 19.83
N LEU A 246 20.73 10.79 19.51
CA LEU A 246 20.69 9.70 20.50
C LEU A 246 22.08 9.43 21.12
N LEU A 247 23.14 9.48 20.32
CA LEU A 247 24.52 9.33 20.82
C LEU A 247 24.90 10.48 21.76
N GLN A 248 24.61 11.71 21.38
CA GLN A 248 24.86 12.90 22.20
C GLN A 248 24.07 12.85 23.52
N LEU A 249 22.84 12.33 23.52
CA LEU A 249 22.05 12.13 24.74
C LEU A 249 22.69 11.11 25.70
N VAL A 250 23.44 10.14 25.19
CA VAL A 250 24.17 9.15 25.99
C VAL A 250 25.54 9.69 26.45
N GLY A 251 25.94 10.88 26.00
CA GLY A 251 27.19 11.56 26.39
C GLY A 251 28.30 11.44 25.35
N GLU A 252 28.05 10.84 24.19
CA GLU A 252 29.06 10.69 23.14
C GLU A 252 29.18 11.94 22.27
N PRO A 253 30.40 12.46 22.02
CA PRO A 253 30.64 13.61 21.16
C PRO A 253 30.54 13.22 19.67
N ALA A 254 29.33 12.88 19.23
CA ALA A 254 29.04 12.48 17.86
C ALA A 254 28.76 13.69 16.96
N VAL A 255 29.31 13.67 15.74
CA VAL A 255 29.08 14.69 14.70
C VAL A 255 28.58 14.01 13.43
N GLN A 256 27.51 14.54 12.85
CA GLN A 256 26.98 14.10 11.57
C GLN A 256 27.71 14.83 10.42
N ILE A 257 28.21 14.06 9.46
CA ILE A 257 28.72 14.57 8.19
C ILE A 257 27.99 13.81 7.08
N GLN A 258 27.02 14.46 6.43
CA GLN A 258 26.13 13.82 5.44
C GLN A 258 25.46 12.57 6.02
N ASN A 259 25.66 11.39 5.41
CA ASN A 259 25.17 10.09 5.88
C ASN A 259 26.24 9.31 6.66
N THR A 260 27.20 9.99 7.29
CA THR A 260 28.20 9.39 8.17
C THR A 260 28.13 10.04 9.55
N ILE A 261 28.37 9.24 10.59
CA ILE A 261 28.48 9.71 11.96
C ILE A 261 29.91 9.47 12.41
N GLN A 262 30.57 10.52 12.89
CA GLN A 262 31.91 10.45 13.45
C GLN A 262 31.85 10.60 14.96
N VAL A 263 32.48 9.67 15.67
CA VAL A 263 32.65 9.68 17.14
C VAL A 263 34.13 9.44 17.43
N GLY A 264 34.86 10.52 17.77
CA GLY A 264 36.32 10.48 17.87
C GLY A 264 36.98 10.03 16.56
N ASP A 265 37.73 8.93 16.62
CA ASP A 265 38.39 8.31 15.46
C ASP A 265 37.48 7.30 14.71
N THR A 266 36.32 6.98 15.26
CA THR A 266 35.39 6.00 14.68
C THR A 266 34.45 6.70 13.70
N VAL A 267 34.45 6.25 12.44
CA VAL A 267 33.53 6.74 11.40
C VAL A 267 32.56 5.62 11.01
N VAL A 268 31.27 5.86 11.23
CA VAL A 268 30.20 4.91 10.90
C VAL A 268 29.41 5.44 9.70
N SER A 269 29.49 4.71 8.58
CA SER A 269 28.70 5.04 7.38
C SER A 269 27.30 4.45 7.47
N VAL A 270 26.31 5.32 7.54
CA VAL A 270 24.89 4.95 7.52
C VAL A 270 24.53 4.33 6.17
N ALA A 271 25.15 4.79 5.07
CA ALA A 271 24.91 4.26 3.73
C ALA A 271 25.38 2.80 3.56
N ALA A 272 26.51 2.42 4.17
CA ALA A 272 26.98 1.03 4.18
C ALA A 272 26.22 0.17 5.20
N ALA A 273 25.75 0.78 6.30
CA ALA A 273 25.08 0.09 7.39
C ALA A 273 23.56 -0.07 7.20
N CYS A 274 22.90 0.60 6.24
CA CYS A 274 21.44 0.67 6.15
C CYS A 274 20.81 0.00 4.92
N SER A 275 20.18 -1.14 5.14
CA SER A 275 19.10 -1.69 4.30
C SER A 275 17.72 -1.07 4.63
N GLY A 276 17.67 0.20 5.05
CA GLY A 276 16.46 0.83 5.63
C GLY A 276 15.20 0.76 4.76
N LEU A 277 15.36 0.72 3.43
CA LEU A 277 14.24 0.55 2.49
C LEU A 277 13.54 -0.82 2.65
N ARG A 278 14.28 -1.91 2.90
CA ARG A 278 13.73 -3.26 3.13
C ARG A 278 12.69 -3.25 4.22
N PHE A 279 13.07 -2.67 5.35
CA PHE A 279 12.22 -2.64 6.54
C PHE A 279 11.04 -1.72 6.32
N LEU A 280 11.25 -0.55 5.74
CA LEU A 280 10.16 0.35 5.40
C LEU A 280 9.10 -0.33 4.51
N ILE A 281 9.49 -0.97 3.41
CA ILE A 281 8.54 -1.65 2.51
C ILE A 281 7.82 -2.79 3.25
N SER A 282 8.54 -3.56 4.07
CA SER A 282 7.96 -4.64 4.88
C SER A 282 6.96 -4.09 5.91
N PHE A 283 7.27 -2.97 6.57
CA PHE A 283 6.36 -2.31 7.51
C PHE A 283 5.17 -1.67 6.79
N PHE A 284 5.33 -1.15 5.57
CA PHE A 284 4.20 -0.70 4.76
C PHE A 284 3.29 -1.86 4.36
N ALA A 285 3.86 -3.02 3.98
CA ALA A 285 3.08 -4.22 3.70
C ALA A 285 2.34 -4.69 4.97
N LEU A 286 3.00 -4.69 6.14
CA LEU A 286 2.35 -5.00 7.41
C LEU A 286 1.24 -4.00 7.78
N ALA A 287 1.48 -2.70 7.57
CA ALA A 287 0.49 -1.65 7.77
C ALA A 287 -0.71 -1.86 6.85
N ALA A 288 -0.49 -2.15 5.57
CA ALA A 288 -1.54 -2.47 4.62
C ALA A 288 -2.35 -3.69 5.04
N ALA A 289 -1.68 -4.76 5.47
CA ALA A 289 -2.33 -5.95 6.01
C ALA A 289 -3.20 -5.62 7.23
N SER A 290 -2.69 -4.82 8.18
CA SER A 290 -3.43 -4.41 9.37
C SER A 290 -4.68 -3.58 9.01
N VAL A 291 -4.55 -2.66 8.05
CA VAL A 291 -5.65 -1.83 7.54
C VAL A 291 -6.74 -2.68 6.89
N LEU A 292 -6.35 -3.68 6.09
CA LEU A 292 -7.28 -4.62 5.45
C LEU A 292 -8.06 -5.46 6.47
N MET A 293 -7.44 -5.80 7.61
CA MET A 293 -8.06 -6.61 8.66
C MET A 293 -8.93 -5.78 9.62
N MET A 294 -8.51 -4.57 10.00
CA MET A 294 -9.11 -3.81 11.10
C MET A 294 -10.33 -2.96 10.69
N ARG A 295 -10.69 -2.88 9.40
CA ARG A 295 -11.86 -2.15 8.86
C ARG A 295 -12.05 -0.76 9.49
N ARG A 296 -10.96 0.01 9.67
CA ARG A 296 -10.98 1.36 10.24
C ARG A 296 -11.39 2.41 9.18
N PRO A 297 -11.90 3.59 9.59
CA PRO A 297 -12.16 4.69 8.67
C PRO A 297 -10.88 5.09 7.92
N TRP A 298 -11.04 5.58 6.69
CA TRP A 298 -9.94 5.79 5.77
C TRP A 298 -8.84 6.74 6.29
N TRP A 299 -9.21 7.77 7.07
CA TRP A 299 -8.24 8.66 7.71
C TRP A 299 -7.36 7.96 8.76
N GLN A 300 -7.92 7.03 9.54
CA GLN A 300 -7.14 6.23 10.49
C GLN A 300 -6.18 5.30 9.75
N ASN A 301 -6.63 4.71 8.64
CA ASN A 301 -5.77 3.91 7.78
C ASN A 301 -4.61 4.75 7.23
N LEU A 302 -4.91 5.94 6.70
CA LEU A 302 -3.89 6.87 6.20
C LEU A 302 -2.89 7.25 7.30
N PHE A 303 -3.36 7.51 8.52
CA PHE A 303 -2.49 7.79 9.66
C PHE A 303 -1.55 6.62 9.97
N VAL A 304 -2.04 5.38 9.99
CA VAL A 304 -1.20 4.18 10.20
C VAL A 304 -0.14 4.06 9.10
N PHE A 305 -0.51 4.31 7.84
CA PHE A 305 0.43 4.31 6.71
C PHE A 305 1.50 5.40 6.86
N VAL A 306 1.11 6.65 7.10
CA VAL A 306 2.05 7.77 7.26
C VAL A 306 2.97 7.54 8.46
N ALA A 307 2.46 6.94 9.53
CA ALA A 307 3.25 6.62 10.72
C ALA A 307 4.37 5.59 10.49
N VAL A 308 4.30 4.77 9.44
CA VAL A 308 5.39 3.83 9.10
C VAL A 308 6.71 4.58 8.84
N ILE A 309 6.66 5.76 8.23
CA ILE A 309 7.85 6.55 7.89
C ILE A 309 8.62 6.99 9.14
N PRO A 310 8.02 7.72 10.12
CA PRO A 310 8.73 8.08 11.34
C PRO A 310 9.14 6.85 12.16
N ILE A 311 8.33 5.78 12.20
CA ILE A 311 8.72 4.53 12.85
C ILE A 311 10.02 3.98 12.26
N ALA A 312 10.13 3.94 10.93
CA ALA A 312 11.32 3.46 10.24
C ALA A 312 12.54 4.35 10.53
N ILE A 313 12.35 5.68 10.55
CA ILE A 313 13.43 6.63 10.88
C ILE A 313 13.93 6.42 12.31
N PHE A 314 13.03 6.44 13.31
CA PHE A 314 13.42 6.30 14.71
C PHE A 314 14.02 4.94 15.03
N SER A 315 13.47 3.88 14.45
CA SER A 315 14.02 2.55 14.64
C SER A 315 15.41 2.41 14.01
N ASN A 316 15.62 2.97 12.83
CA ASN A 316 16.95 2.98 12.21
C ASN A 316 17.94 3.86 12.98
N ALA A 317 17.50 5.00 13.51
CA ALA A 317 18.32 5.86 14.38
C ALA A 317 18.78 5.11 15.64
N ALA A 318 17.87 4.39 16.30
CA ALA A 318 18.21 3.56 17.47
C ALA A 318 19.23 2.48 17.13
N ARG A 319 19.08 1.83 15.96
CA ARG A 319 20.04 0.85 15.46
C ARG A 319 21.43 1.47 15.27
N ILE A 320 21.52 2.60 14.58
CA ILE A 320 22.77 3.31 14.31
C ILE A 320 23.45 3.72 15.62
N ALA A 321 22.69 4.27 16.57
CA ALA A 321 23.22 4.64 17.88
C ALA A 321 23.78 3.42 18.62
N LEU A 322 23.03 2.31 18.66
CA LEU A 322 23.48 1.10 19.34
C LEU A 322 24.73 0.48 18.69
N THR A 323 24.79 0.39 17.35
CA THR A 323 25.96 -0.13 16.65
C THR A 323 27.19 0.74 16.85
N THR A 324 27.00 2.07 16.89
CA THR A 324 28.08 3.02 17.13
C THR A 324 28.59 2.94 18.57
N LEU A 325 27.69 2.86 19.55
CA LEU A 325 28.07 2.66 20.96
C LEU A 325 28.84 1.35 21.16
N PHE A 326 28.41 0.28 20.49
CA PHE A 326 29.14 -0.99 20.49
C PHE A 326 30.55 -0.82 19.91
N MET A 327 30.71 -0.12 18.79
CA MET A 327 32.03 0.13 18.19
C MET A 327 32.94 1.03 19.06
N VAL A 328 32.38 1.96 19.83
CA VAL A 328 33.17 2.88 20.67
C VAL A 328 33.54 2.24 22.02
N HIS A 329 32.63 1.48 22.64
CA HIS A 329 32.80 1.01 24.03
C HIS A 329 33.07 -0.49 24.17
N ALA A 330 32.84 -1.30 23.13
CA ALA A 330 33.12 -2.73 23.26
C ALA A 330 34.63 -2.95 23.48
N PRO A 331 35.02 -3.88 24.36
CA PRO A 331 36.43 -4.23 24.56
C PRO A 331 37.11 -4.58 23.23
N GLU A 332 38.39 -4.23 23.06
CA GLU A 332 39.14 -4.53 21.82
C GLU A 332 39.06 -6.00 21.41
N THR A 333 39.01 -6.92 22.38
CA THR A 333 38.80 -8.34 22.14
C THR A 333 37.48 -8.58 21.41
N MET A 334 36.38 -8.00 21.88
CA MET A 334 35.05 -8.15 21.32
C MET A 334 34.92 -7.49 19.94
N GLN A 335 35.60 -6.36 19.74
CA GLN A 335 35.70 -5.71 18.42
C GLN A 335 36.46 -6.58 17.43
N ARG A 336 37.65 -7.08 17.80
CA ARG A 336 38.45 -7.97 16.95
C ARG A 336 37.71 -9.28 16.66
N PHE A 337 37.04 -9.85 17.66
CA PHE A 337 36.18 -11.02 17.43
C PHE A 337 35.08 -10.71 16.40
N ALA A 338 34.40 -9.56 16.52
CA ALA A 338 33.36 -9.14 15.58
C ALA A 338 33.91 -8.87 14.16
N THR A 339 35.12 -8.33 14.02
CA THR A 339 35.70 -8.01 12.71
C THR A 339 36.41 -9.19 12.04
N GLU A 340 37.09 -10.04 12.81
CA GLU A 340 37.86 -11.17 12.28
C GLU A 340 36.99 -12.40 12.04
N THR A 341 35.97 -12.61 12.87
CA THR A 341 35.11 -13.78 12.76
C THR A 341 33.83 -13.41 12.03
N LYS A 342 33.65 -13.92 10.80
CA LYS A 342 32.42 -13.70 10.00
C LYS A 342 31.14 -13.99 10.79
N SER A 343 31.16 -14.97 11.71
CA SER A 343 30.00 -15.31 12.55
C SER A 343 29.74 -14.31 13.68
N ALA A 344 30.77 -13.68 14.25
CA ALA A 344 30.61 -12.70 15.32
C ALA A 344 30.18 -11.33 14.80
N GLY A 345 30.72 -10.89 13.65
CA GLY A 345 30.21 -9.72 12.93
C GLY A 345 28.75 -9.90 12.52
N ALA A 346 28.41 -11.08 11.99
CA ALA A 346 27.02 -11.43 11.67
C ALA A 346 26.12 -11.43 12.92
N MET A 347 26.62 -11.81 14.10
CA MET A 347 25.86 -11.74 15.35
C MET A 347 25.60 -10.30 15.79
N ALA A 348 26.59 -9.41 15.72
CA ALA A 348 26.40 -7.99 16.05
C ALA A 348 25.37 -7.33 15.12
N ASP A 349 25.46 -7.60 13.81
CA ASP A 349 24.49 -7.13 12.82
C ASP A 349 23.09 -7.71 13.06
N MET A 350 23.01 -8.99 13.46
CA MET A 350 21.74 -9.65 13.80
C MET A 350 21.09 -9.01 15.04
N ILE A 351 21.87 -8.75 16.10
CA ILE A 351 21.37 -8.09 17.32
C ILE A 351 20.86 -6.69 16.99
N ALA A 352 21.62 -5.91 16.23
CA ALA A 352 21.22 -4.58 15.78
C ALA A 352 19.92 -4.65 14.95
N GLY A 353 19.78 -5.65 14.09
CA GLY A 353 18.55 -5.92 13.33
C GLY A 353 17.36 -6.28 14.22
N ILE A 354 17.56 -7.12 15.23
CA ILE A 354 16.51 -7.50 16.19
C ILE A 354 16.04 -6.28 16.98
N VAL A 355 16.96 -5.47 17.49
CA VAL A 355 16.61 -4.25 18.24
C VAL A 355 15.76 -3.33 17.39
N MET A 356 16.15 -3.12 16.13
CA MET A 356 15.38 -2.31 15.18
C MET A 356 13.97 -2.88 14.96
N ILE A 357 13.85 -4.20 14.74
CA ILE A 357 12.53 -4.84 14.60
C ILE A 357 11.69 -4.63 15.86
N VAL A 358 12.25 -4.88 17.04
CA VAL A 358 11.54 -4.74 18.33
C VAL A 358 11.08 -3.30 18.56
N VAL A 359 11.95 -2.31 18.37
CA VAL A 359 11.61 -0.88 18.48
C VAL A 359 10.49 -0.52 17.50
N ALA A 360 10.61 -0.93 16.24
CA ALA A 360 9.61 -0.62 15.23
C ALA A 360 8.25 -1.28 15.53
N TRP A 361 8.25 -2.54 16.01
CA TRP A 361 7.04 -3.23 16.45
C TRP A 361 6.39 -2.57 17.67
N MET A 362 7.18 -2.18 18.68
CA MET A 362 6.66 -1.48 19.86
C MET A 362 6.01 -0.15 19.48
N LEU A 363 6.65 0.64 18.61
CA LEU A 363 6.08 1.89 18.12
C LEU A 363 4.81 1.65 17.30
N PHE A 364 4.83 0.67 16.39
CA PHE A 364 3.68 0.35 15.55
C PHE A 364 2.47 -0.13 16.38
N LEU A 365 2.68 -1.07 17.31
CA LEU A 365 1.64 -1.54 18.21
C LEU A 365 1.16 -0.43 19.15
N GLY A 366 2.06 0.44 19.61
CA GLY A 366 1.72 1.63 20.40
C GLY A 366 0.76 2.56 19.66
N ILE A 367 0.97 2.76 18.35
CA ILE A 367 0.06 3.55 17.51
C ILE A 367 -1.30 2.87 17.35
N LEU A 368 -1.33 1.56 17.07
CA LEU A 368 -2.58 0.82 16.97
C LEU A 368 -3.37 0.83 18.29
N TRP A 369 -2.67 0.68 19.42
CA TRP A 369 -3.23 0.76 20.75
C TRP A 369 -3.80 2.16 21.03
N TYR A 370 -3.03 3.21 20.72
CA TYR A 370 -3.45 4.60 20.89
C TYR A 370 -4.71 4.90 20.07
N LEU A 371 -4.74 4.52 18.79
CA LEU A 371 -5.92 4.66 17.93
C LEU A 371 -7.13 3.87 18.46
N GLY A 372 -6.90 2.68 19.02
CA GLY A 372 -7.96 1.89 19.66
C GLY A 372 -8.53 2.53 20.92
N LYS A 373 -7.70 3.26 21.68
CA LYS A 373 -8.11 3.95 22.91
C LYS A 373 -8.82 5.27 22.64
N VAL A 374 -8.30 6.08 21.70
CA VAL A 374 -8.87 7.38 21.35
C VAL A 374 -10.19 7.23 20.61
N PHE A 375 -10.26 6.29 19.67
CA PHE A 375 -11.45 6.05 18.86
C PHE A 375 -12.05 4.69 19.21
N ARG A 376 -12.67 4.62 20.39
CA ARG A 376 -13.46 3.44 20.79
C ARG A 376 -14.62 3.30 19.80
N GLN A 377 -14.61 2.26 18.98
CA GLN A 377 -15.70 2.01 18.06
C GLN A 377 -16.95 1.67 18.88
N VAL A 378 -17.91 2.58 18.91
CA VAL A 378 -19.23 2.30 19.49
C VAL A 378 -19.91 1.34 18.53
N SER A 379 -20.00 0.07 18.92
CA SER A 379 -20.89 -0.90 18.27
C SER A 379 -22.31 -0.38 18.46
N VAL A 380 -22.85 0.28 17.45
CA VAL A 380 -24.29 0.58 17.40
C VAL A 380 -24.97 -0.78 17.28
N TYR A 381 -25.47 -1.30 18.40
CA TYR A 381 -26.37 -2.43 18.38
C TYR A 381 -27.68 -1.92 17.78
N ASP A 382 -28.07 -2.45 16.62
CA ASP A 382 -29.41 -2.28 16.10
C ASP A 382 -30.37 -2.88 17.14
N THR A 383 -31.02 -2.02 17.92
CA THR A 383 -32.18 -2.42 18.71
C THR A 383 -33.25 -2.79 17.69
N VAL A 384 -33.43 -4.09 17.45
CA VAL A 384 -34.62 -4.63 16.82
C VAL A 384 -35.80 -4.05 17.61
N PRO A 385 -36.69 -3.24 17.02
CA PRO A 385 -37.88 -2.79 17.73
C PRO A 385 -38.68 -4.03 18.09
N GLY A 386 -38.76 -4.33 19.38
CA GLY A 386 -39.52 -5.45 19.90
C GLY A 386 -41.00 -5.24 19.60
N ASN A 387 -41.59 -6.26 18.95
CA ASN A 387 -43.00 -6.60 18.77
C ASN A 387 -44.04 -5.48 18.73
#